data_AF-A0A7Y4RI29-F1
#
_entry.id   AF-A0A7Y4RI29-F1
#
_cell.length_a   1.000
_cell.length_b   1.000
_cell.length_c   1.000
_cell.angle_alpha   90.00
_cell.angle_beta   90.00
_cell.angle_gamma   90.00
#
_symmetry.space_group_name_H-M   'P 1'
#
loop_
_entity.id
_entity.type
_entity.pdbx_description
1 polymer ?
#
loop_
_entity_poly.entity_id
_entity_poly.type
_entity_poly.pdbx_seq_one_letter_code
_entity_poly.pdbx_strand_id
1 'polypeptide(L)'
;MHQSQAYIDKIALKIQPTNITDYVFDPISASAMQTCLLTDASDYIYSASVSIADAINGVRRGLLSWATVKLYYSVYYACKGILAVNSVGIIYLNRKPYIVTAISGTKIAKKNGQTHKVVLNEFHNRNIDRGLLSQEIELQSPLFWLMEKRETANYKNSRFWEPDPPDHFKKILDVGIRKAVNAYVTDFDLYAFDPEHAILAYPIKSLVIAYDLLKSKGGQWSDDDKKYVANLFKDDNGILTELHRVFR
;
A
#
# COMPACT_ATOMS: atom_id res chain seq x y z
N MET A 1 15.50 8.30 3.83
CA MET A 1 15.25 7.77 5.20
C MET A 1 13.91 8.35 5.66
N HIS A 2 13.00 7.53 6.19
CA HIS A 2 11.67 7.99 6.62
C HIS A 2 11.78 9.10 7.67
N GLN A 3 11.02 10.18 7.52
CA GLN A 3 11.07 11.31 8.44
C GLN A 3 10.58 10.93 9.82
N SER A 4 9.52 10.11 9.91
CA SER A 4 8.99 9.58 11.16
C SER A 4 10.01 8.73 11.92
N GLN A 5 10.77 7.89 11.21
CA GLN A 5 11.87 7.13 11.80
C GLN A 5 12.96 8.07 12.34
N ALA A 6 13.40 9.03 11.52
CA ALA A 6 14.44 9.99 11.91
C ALA A 6 14.02 10.84 13.12
N TYR A 7 12.73 11.17 13.23
CA TYR A 7 12.16 11.88 14.37
C TYR A 7 12.26 11.05 15.65
N ILE A 8 11.89 9.77 15.59
CA ILE A 8 11.95 8.89 16.76
C ILE A 8 13.39 8.55 17.14
N ASP A 9 14.28 8.36 16.18
CA ASP A 9 15.71 8.13 16.45
C ASP A 9 16.29 9.30 17.27
N LYS A 10 15.92 10.55 16.96
CA LYS A 10 16.31 11.73 17.76
C LYS A 10 15.76 11.71 19.19
N ILE A 11 14.53 11.20 19.39
CA ILE A 11 13.94 11.04 20.73
C ILE A 11 14.65 9.93 21.49
N ALA A 12 14.92 8.79 20.84
CA ALA A 12 15.60 7.63 21.42
C ALA A 12 17.09 7.89 21.74
N LEU A 13 17.69 8.94 21.19
CA LEU A 13 19.00 9.42 21.64
C LEU A 13 18.93 10.19 22.97
N LYS A 14 17.79 10.84 23.25
CA LYS A 14 17.57 11.61 24.48
C LYS A 14 17.03 10.75 25.63
N ILE A 15 16.30 9.69 25.29
CA ILE A 15 15.69 8.74 26.22
C ILE A 15 16.34 7.40 25.94
N GLN A 16 17.00 6.77 26.91
CA GLN A 16 17.63 5.46 26.67
C GLN A 16 16.66 4.50 25.94
N PRO A 17 17.10 3.76 24.90
CA PRO A 17 16.21 3.01 24.01
C PRO A 17 15.26 2.01 24.69
N THR A 18 15.62 1.52 25.88
CA THR A 18 14.79 0.59 26.68
C THR A 18 13.51 1.24 27.21
N ASN A 19 13.46 2.56 27.32
CA ASN A 19 12.32 3.29 27.90
C ASN A 19 11.48 4.00 26.83
N ILE A 20 11.72 3.74 25.54
CA ILE A 20 11.01 4.41 24.45
C ILE A 20 9.50 4.16 24.48
N THR A 21 9.06 3.05 25.06
CA THR A 21 7.64 2.72 25.26
C THR A 21 6.98 3.57 26.35
N ASP A 22 7.76 4.19 27.23
CA ASP A 22 7.26 5.12 28.26
C ASP A 22 7.17 6.55 27.75
N TYR A 23 7.74 6.86 26.58
CA TYR A 23 7.59 8.15 25.95
C TYR A 23 6.10 8.41 25.63
N VAL A 24 5.60 9.52 26.14
CA VAL A 24 4.25 10.03 25.90
C VAL A 24 4.36 11.26 25.00
N PHE A 25 3.59 11.28 23.92
CA PHE A 25 3.54 12.45 23.05
C PHE A 25 2.85 13.63 23.75
N ASP A 26 3.58 14.72 23.96
CA ASP A 26 2.98 16.03 24.24
C ASP A 26 2.34 16.60 22.94
N PRO A 27 1.54 17.69 23.02
CA PRO A 27 0.88 18.26 21.84
C PRO A 27 1.83 18.72 20.72
N ILE A 28 3.00 19.26 21.07
CA ILE A 28 3.99 19.77 20.11
C ILE A 28 4.64 18.58 19.40
N SER A 29 5.03 17.57 20.16
CA SER A 29 5.68 16.37 19.65
C SER A 29 4.72 15.52 18.80
N ALA A 30 3.44 15.45 19.20
CA ALA A 30 2.39 14.81 18.40
C ALA A 30 2.23 15.51 17.04
N SER A 31 2.11 16.84 17.03
CA SER A 31 1.97 17.63 15.80
C SER A 31 3.20 17.48 14.88
N ALA A 32 4.42 17.54 15.45
CA ALA A 32 5.64 17.31 14.68
C ALA A 32 5.68 15.92 14.03
N MET A 33 5.30 14.88 14.79
CA MET A 33 5.23 13.51 14.26
C MET A 33 4.16 13.35 13.18
N GLN A 34 3.01 14.02 13.30
CA GLN A 34 1.98 14.02 12.26
C GLN A 34 2.50 14.59 10.94
N THR A 35 3.25 15.69 10.99
CA THR A 35 3.89 16.28 9.79
C THR A 35 4.90 15.33 9.15
N CYS A 36 5.72 14.65 9.96
CA CYS A 36 6.63 13.63 9.47
C CYS A 36 5.88 12.46 8.82
N LEU A 37 4.79 12.00 9.43
CA LEU A 37 3.97 10.91 8.90
C LEU A 37 3.25 11.29 7.60
N LEU A 38 2.74 12.52 7.49
CA LEU A 38 2.12 12.98 6.25
C LEU A 38 3.13 13.03 5.10
N THR A 39 4.38 13.42 5.39
CA THR A 39 5.44 13.40 4.38
C THR A 39 5.79 11.97 3.96
N ASP A 40 6.00 11.07 4.94
CA ASP A 40 6.25 9.66 4.64
C ASP A 40 5.08 8.98 3.90
N ALA A 41 3.84 9.38 4.20
CA ALA A 41 2.66 8.89 3.50
C ALA A 41 2.71 9.23 2.00
N SER A 42 3.14 10.44 1.66
CA SER A 42 3.33 10.89 0.29
C SER A 42 4.28 9.95 -0.47
N ASP A 43 5.43 9.64 0.13
CA ASP A 43 6.45 8.74 -0.44
C ASP A 43 5.95 7.29 -0.55
N TYR A 44 5.16 6.82 0.44
CA TYR A 44 4.56 5.48 0.39
C TYR A 44 3.57 5.36 -0.76
N ILE A 45 2.68 6.33 -0.92
CA ILE A 45 1.66 6.29 -1.98
C ILE A 45 2.31 6.46 -3.36
N TYR A 46 3.40 7.23 -3.46
CA TYR A 46 4.23 7.28 -4.66
C TYR A 46 4.79 5.90 -4.99
N SER A 47 5.39 5.22 -4.00
CA SER A 47 5.94 3.87 -4.16
C SER A 47 4.87 2.86 -4.54
N ALA A 48 3.65 2.99 -4.00
CA ALA A 48 2.50 2.19 -4.38
C ALA A 48 2.14 2.39 -5.87
N SER A 49 2.13 3.64 -6.32
CA SER A 49 1.81 4.03 -7.70
C SER A 49 2.81 3.47 -8.72
N VAL A 50 4.10 3.59 -8.43
CA VAL A 50 5.16 3.01 -9.28
C VAL A 50 5.04 1.50 -9.32
N SER A 51 4.82 0.86 -8.17
CA SER A 51 4.72 -0.60 -8.06
C SER A 51 3.55 -1.15 -8.88
N ILE A 52 2.37 -0.52 -8.80
CA ILE A 52 1.20 -0.99 -9.55
C ILE A 52 1.34 -0.73 -11.05
N ALA A 53 1.93 0.39 -11.46
CA ALA A 53 2.10 0.71 -12.87
C ALA A 53 3.08 -0.28 -13.54
N ASP A 54 4.16 -0.62 -12.85
CA ASP A 54 5.10 -1.65 -13.27
C ASP A 54 4.46 -3.05 -13.25
N ALA A 55 3.59 -3.33 -12.27
CA ALA A 55 2.83 -4.59 -12.25
C ALA A 55 1.88 -4.71 -13.45
N ILE A 56 1.08 -3.69 -13.76
CA ILE A 56 0.17 -3.65 -14.92
C ILE A 56 0.95 -3.92 -16.22
N ASN A 57 2.12 -3.30 -16.38
CA ASN A 57 3.01 -3.57 -17.50
C ASN A 57 3.55 -5.01 -17.51
N GLY A 58 3.86 -5.57 -16.34
CA GLY A 58 4.21 -6.97 -16.17
C GLY A 58 3.09 -7.91 -16.63
N VAL A 59 1.85 -7.68 -16.20
CA VAL A 59 0.68 -8.48 -16.61
C VAL A 59 0.50 -8.44 -18.12
N ARG A 60 0.58 -7.25 -18.73
CA ARG A 60 0.50 -7.08 -20.19
C ARG A 60 1.54 -7.90 -20.95
N ARG A 61 2.74 -8.06 -20.38
CA ARG A 61 3.84 -8.83 -20.96
C ARG A 61 3.79 -10.32 -20.60
N GLY A 62 2.75 -10.77 -19.90
CA GLY A 62 2.62 -12.13 -19.41
C GLY A 62 3.56 -12.49 -18.25
N LEU A 63 4.18 -11.52 -17.58
CA LEU A 63 5.09 -11.73 -16.44
C LEU A 63 4.31 -11.69 -15.10
N LEU A 64 3.42 -12.66 -14.91
CA LEU A 64 2.37 -12.72 -13.89
C LEU A 64 2.89 -13.01 -12.48
N SER A 65 3.90 -13.88 -12.33
CA SER A 65 4.52 -14.16 -11.02
C SER A 65 5.13 -12.89 -10.43
N TRP A 66 5.90 -12.14 -11.23
CA TRP A 66 6.51 -10.89 -10.75
C TRP A 66 5.49 -9.74 -10.62
N ALA A 67 4.49 -9.68 -11.50
CA ALA A 67 3.38 -8.75 -11.37
C ALA A 67 2.63 -8.96 -10.04
N THR A 68 2.38 -10.21 -9.64
CA THR A 68 1.75 -10.55 -8.36
C THR A 68 2.51 -10.01 -7.17
N VAL A 69 3.84 -10.15 -7.18
CA VAL A 69 4.70 -9.60 -6.12
C VAL A 69 4.56 -8.08 -6.05
N LYS A 70 4.59 -7.39 -7.19
CA LYS A 70 4.44 -5.92 -7.25
C LYS A 70 3.05 -5.45 -6.87
N LEU A 71 1.99 -6.18 -7.23
CA LEU A 71 0.61 -5.89 -6.82
C LEU A 71 0.46 -5.96 -5.30
N TYR A 72 1.00 -7.01 -4.67
CA TYR A 72 1.09 -7.09 -3.22
C TYR A 72 1.84 -5.90 -2.61
N TYR A 73 3.01 -5.55 -3.14
CA TYR A 73 3.79 -4.44 -2.60
C TYR A 73 3.09 -3.09 -2.79
N SER A 74 2.33 -2.91 -3.88
CA SER A 74 1.54 -1.69 -4.08
C SER A 74 0.48 -1.52 -2.99
N VAL A 75 -0.22 -2.59 -2.61
CA VAL A 75 -1.19 -2.58 -1.49
C VAL A 75 -0.47 -2.38 -0.15
N TYR A 76 0.65 -3.05 0.08
CA TYR A 76 1.44 -2.86 1.30
C TYR A 76 1.84 -1.38 1.48
N TYR A 77 2.33 -0.72 0.44
CA TYR A 77 2.67 0.69 0.48
C TYR A 77 1.43 1.59 0.62
N ALA A 78 0.33 1.28 -0.06
CA ALA A 78 -0.94 2.01 0.09
C ALA A 78 -1.46 1.93 1.53
N CYS A 79 -1.51 0.75 2.15
CA CYS A 79 -1.89 0.57 3.55
C CYS A 79 -0.98 1.35 4.50
N LYS A 80 0.34 1.33 4.25
CA LYS A 80 1.31 2.11 5.04
C LYS A 80 1.08 3.62 4.92
N GLY A 81 0.77 4.09 3.71
CA GLY A 81 0.37 5.46 3.42
C GLY A 81 -0.91 5.86 4.17
N ILE A 82 -1.98 5.06 4.04
CA ILE A 82 -3.26 5.32 4.72
C ILE A 82 -3.09 5.35 6.25
N LEU A 83 -2.31 4.44 6.83
CA LEU A 83 -1.98 4.46 8.26
C LEU A 83 -1.30 5.78 8.64
N ALA A 84 -0.28 6.19 7.88
CA ALA A 84 0.49 7.39 8.15
C ALA A 84 -0.36 8.66 8.01
N VAL A 85 -1.23 8.75 7.00
CA VAL A 85 -2.21 9.85 6.86
C VAL A 85 -3.17 9.91 8.06
N ASN A 86 -3.51 8.76 8.64
CA ASN A 86 -4.29 8.65 9.88
C ASN A 86 -3.44 8.75 11.15
N SER A 87 -2.26 9.38 11.07
CA SER A 87 -1.37 9.60 12.22
C SER A 87 -0.84 8.32 12.88
N VAL A 88 -0.76 7.21 12.15
CA VAL A 88 -0.20 5.94 12.63
C VAL A 88 1.06 5.58 11.86
N GLY A 89 2.19 5.51 12.56
CA GLY A 89 3.49 5.12 12.00
C GLY A 89 3.92 3.73 12.45
N ILE A 90 4.63 3.01 11.57
CA ILE A 90 5.41 1.83 11.95
C ILE A 90 6.90 2.18 11.83
N ILE A 91 7.59 2.15 12.96
CA ILE A 91 9.02 2.44 13.07
C ILE A 91 9.79 1.20 13.52
N TYR A 92 11.10 1.19 13.31
CA TYR A 92 11.97 0.08 13.68
C TYR A 92 13.10 0.58 14.56
N LEU A 93 13.19 0.05 15.78
CA LEU A 93 14.32 0.29 16.68
C LEU A 93 15.00 -1.04 16.94
N ASN A 94 16.31 -1.12 16.66
CA ASN A 94 17.09 -2.36 16.76
C ASN A 94 16.41 -3.56 16.04
N ARG A 95 15.90 -3.31 14.82
CA ARG A 95 15.17 -4.28 13.98
C ARG A 95 13.86 -4.81 14.59
N LYS A 96 13.37 -4.21 15.67
CA LYS A 96 12.07 -4.55 16.27
C LYS A 96 11.02 -3.50 15.89
N PRO A 97 9.80 -3.92 15.50
CA PRO A 97 8.76 -3.00 15.08
C PRO A 97 8.09 -2.34 16.30
N TYR A 98 7.79 -1.05 16.16
CA TYR A 98 6.97 -0.28 17.09
C TYR A 98 5.91 0.50 16.30
N ILE A 99 4.78 0.72 16.94
CA ILE A 99 3.69 1.56 16.45
C ILE A 99 3.73 2.88 17.19
N VAL A 100 3.70 3.95 16.42
CA VAL A 100 3.49 5.30 16.93
C VAL A 100 2.09 5.73 16.51
N THR A 101 1.31 6.24 17.46
CA THR A 101 0.10 6.99 17.15
C THR A 101 0.41 8.45 17.48
N ALA A 102 0.43 9.34 16.50
CA ALA A 102 0.85 10.73 16.68
C ALA A 102 -0.32 11.55 17.25
N ILE A 103 -0.76 11.21 18.46
CA ILE A 103 -1.84 11.88 19.19
C ILE A 103 -1.32 12.17 20.60
N SER A 104 -1.61 13.37 21.12
CA SER A 104 -1.16 13.74 22.46
C SER A 104 -1.70 12.78 23.52
N GLY A 105 -0.87 12.44 24.51
CA GLY A 105 -1.21 11.50 25.58
C GLY A 105 -1.02 10.03 25.21
N THR A 106 -0.73 9.71 23.95
CA THR A 106 -0.47 8.31 23.55
C THR A 106 1.00 7.93 23.72
N LYS A 107 1.24 6.63 23.91
CA LYS A 107 2.56 6.01 24.06
C LYS A 107 2.97 5.24 22.80
N ILE A 108 4.27 5.03 22.66
CA ILE A 108 4.83 4.14 21.63
C ILE A 108 4.60 2.69 22.05
N ALA A 109 4.02 1.88 21.15
CA ALA A 109 3.68 0.49 21.42
C ALA A 109 4.63 -0.47 20.69
N LYS A 110 5.30 -1.36 21.44
CA LYS A 110 6.12 -2.44 20.84
C LYS A 110 5.22 -3.48 20.17
N LYS A 111 5.63 -3.98 19.01
CA LYS A 111 4.96 -5.10 18.32
C LYS A 111 5.91 -6.27 18.12
N ASN A 112 5.31 -7.45 17.95
CA ASN A 112 6.00 -8.66 17.54
C ASN A 112 5.78 -8.90 16.04
N GLY A 113 6.71 -9.60 15.39
CA GLY A 113 6.55 -10.09 14.02
C GLY A 113 7.50 -9.46 13.00
N GLN A 114 7.23 -9.80 11.74
CA GLN A 114 8.00 -9.40 10.55
C GLN A 114 7.40 -8.15 9.90
N THR A 115 8.27 -7.36 9.25
CA THR A 115 8.03 -5.99 8.80
C THR A 115 6.68 -5.78 8.08
N HIS A 116 6.39 -6.59 7.05
CA HIS A 116 5.19 -6.34 6.23
C HIS A 116 3.89 -6.80 6.91
N LYS A 117 3.93 -7.94 7.62
CA LYS A 117 2.75 -8.47 8.34
C LYS A 117 2.29 -7.50 9.44
N VAL A 118 3.21 -6.80 10.09
CA VAL A 118 2.87 -5.78 11.10
C VAL A 118 2.03 -4.66 10.50
N VAL A 119 2.38 -4.16 9.31
CA VAL A 119 1.62 -3.09 8.63
C VAL A 119 0.21 -3.57 8.27
N LEU A 120 0.09 -4.72 7.63
CA LEU A 120 -1.20 -5.26 7.21
C LEU A 120 -2.11 -5.59 8.40
N ASN A 121 -1.55 -6.17 9.46
CA ASN A 121 -2.28 -6.44 10.69
C ASN A 121 -2.74 -5.15 11.38
N GLU A 122 -1.88 -4.13 11.45
CA GLU A 122 -2.25 -2.85 12.07
C GLU A 122 -3.35 -2.15 11.27
N PHE A 123 -3.26 -2.17 9.94
CA PHE A 123 -4.31 -1.66 9.06
C PHE A 123 -5.65 -2.39 9.29
N HIS A 124 -5.60 -3.73 9.27
CA HIS A 124 -6.78 -4.58 9.44
C HIS A 124 -7.44 -4.40 10.82
N ASN A 125 -6.65 -4.49 11.90
CA ASN A 125 -7.16 -4.44 13.27
C ASN A 125 -7.75 -3.08 13.64
N ARG A 126 -7.23 -1.99 13.06
CA ARG A 126 -7.78 -0.64 13.27
C ARG A 126 -9.03 -0.37 12.44
N ASN A 127 -9.33 -1.21 11.44
CA ASN A 127 -10.46 -1.05 10.53
C ASN A 127 -10.55 0.39 9.95
N ILE A 128 -9.41 0.93 9.52
CA ILE A 128 -9.28 2.34 9.11
C ILE A 128 -10.11 2.64 7.87
N ASP A 129 -10.15 1.70 6.93
CA ASP A 129 -10.93 1.83 5.70
C ASP A 129 -11.87 0.62 5.54
N ARG A 130 -13.15 0.85 5.82
CA ARG A 130 -14.20 -0.17 5.66
C ARG A 130 -14.40 -0.55 4.19
N GLY A 131 -14.11 0.35 3.25
CA GLY A 131 -14.25 0.09 1.82
C GLY A 131 -13.27 -0.98 1.32
N LEU A 132 -12.08 -1.06 1.90
CA LEU A 132 -11.07 -2.09 1.59
C LEU A 132 -11.23 -3.39 2.38
N LEU A 133 -11.93 -3.36 3.51
CA LEU A 133 -12.10 -4.52 4.38
C LEU A 133 -13.56 -5.02 4.46
N SER A 134 -14.43 -4.54 3.57
CA SER A 134 -15.88 -4.77 3.63
C SER A 134 -16.28 -6.19 3.27
N GLN A 135 -15.49 -6.88 2.46
CA GLN A 135 -15.79 -8.21 1.94
C GLN A 135 -14.54 -9.09 1.94
N GLU A 136 -14.77 -10.39 1.88
CA GLU A 136 -13.75 -11.41 1.78
C GLU A 136 -13.52 -11.85 0.33
N ILE A 137 -12.32 -12.29 0.02
CA ILE A 137 -11.97 -12.96 -1.24
C ILE A 137 -11.65 -14.41 -0.89
N GLU A 138 -12.38 -15.36 -1.47
CA GLU A 138 -12.22 -16.79 -1.15
C GLU A 138 -12.27 -17.08 0.37
N LEU A 139 -13.22 -16.45 1.09
CA LEU A 139 -13.39 -16.57 2.55
C LEU A 139 -12.20 -16.06 3.39
N GLN A 140 -11.39 -15.17 2.81
CA GLN A 140 -10.25 -14.58 3.49
C GLN A 140 -10.27 -13.05 3.36
N SER A 141 -9.74 -12.36 4.38
CA SER A 141 -9.42 -10.93 4.28
C SER A 141 -8.59 -10.66 3.01
N PRO A 142 -8.97 -9.66 2.19
CA PRO A 142 -8.30 -9.35 0.93
C PRO A 142 -6.79 -9.14 1.06
N LEU A 143 -6.36 -8.51 2.16
CA LEU A 143 -4.94 -8.27 2.45
C LEU A 143 -4.15 -9.57 2.61
N PHE A 144 -4.75 -10.55 3.30
CA PHE A 144 -4.10 -11.83 3.55
C PHE A 144 -4.21 -12.77 2.34
N TRP A 145 -5.31 -12.67 1.58
CA TRP A 145 -5.46 -13.33 0.29
C TRP A 145 -4.34 -12.90 -0.67
N LEU A 146 -4.11 -11.59 -0.83
CA LEU A 146 -3.06 -11.06 -1.69
C LEU A 146 -1.65 -11.44 -1.21
N MET A 147 -1.44 -11.47 0.11
CA MET A 147 -0.20 -11.95 0.71
C MET A 147 0.06 -13.43 0.39
N GLU A 148 -0.98 -14.27 0.44
CA GLU A 148 -0.92 -15.69 0.10
C GLU A 148 -0.55 -15.86 -1.38
N LYS A 149 -1.20 -15.13 -2.30
CA LYS A 149 -0.82 -15.16 -3.74
C LYS A 149 0.63 -14.75 -3.97
N ARG A 150 1.12 -13.74 -3.26
CA ARG A 150 2.53 -13.32 -3.33
C ARG A 150 3.49 -14.36 -2.76
N GLU A 151 3.18 -14.96 -1.61
CA GLU A 151 4.01 -16.04 -1.04
C GLU A 151 4.07 -17.24 -1.99
N THR A 152 2.94 -17.59 -2.61
CA THR A 152 2.84 -18.66 -3.60
C THR A 152 3.66 -18.37 -4.85
N ALA A 153 3.52 -17.17 -5.44
CA ALA A 153 4.26 -16.74 -6.62
C ALA A 153 5.79 -16.70 -6.42
N ASN A 154 6.24 -16.30 -5.23
CA ASN A 154 7.64 -15.92 -5.00
C ASN A 154 8.46 -16.94 -4.20
N TYR A 155 7.82 -17.82 -3.42
CA TYR A 155 8.52 -18.72 -2.51
C TYR A 155 8.03 -20.16 -2.52
N LYS A 156 6.71 -20.40 -2.65
CA LYS A 156 6.18 -21.78 -2.58
C LYS A 156 6.40 -22.55 -3.88
N ASN A 157 6.32 -21.88 -5.03
CA ASN A 157 6.59 -22.50 -6.32
C ASN A 157 8.09 -22.48 -6.62
N SER A 158 8.61 -23.61 -7.10
CA SER A 158 10.03 -23.74 -7.48
C SER A 158 10.39 -23.01 -8.77
N ARG A 159 9.38 -22.69 -9.60
CA ARG A 159 9.51 -21.87 -10.80
C ARG A 159 8.36 -20.87 -10.88
N PHE A 160 8.55 -19.80 -11.67
CA PHE A 160 7.46 -18.91 -12.01
C PHE A 160 6.39 -19.60 -12.86
N TRP A 161 5.17 -19.06 -12.84
CA TRP A 161 4.02 -19.63 -13.52
C TRP A 161 4.15 -19.59 -15.04
N GLU A 162 4.90 -18.62 -15.56
CA GLU A 162 5.02 -18.42 -16.99
C GLU A 162 5.52 -19.67 -17.74
N PRO A 163 4.90 -20.00 -18.90
CA PRO A 163 3.90 -19.23 -19.64
C PRO A 163 2.44 -19.44 -19.19
N ASP A 164 2.18 -20.26 -18.18
CA ASP A 164 0.84 -20.72 -17.81
C ASP A 164 0.18 -19.77 -16.79
N PRO A 165 -0.89 -19.04 -17.14
CA PRO A 165 -1.50 -18.08 -16.22
C PRO A 165 -2.24 -18.78 -15.07
N PRO A 166 -2.06 -18.34 -13.81
CA PRO A 166 -2.89 -18.82 -12.71
C PRO A 166 -4.32 -18.29 -12.84
N ASP A 167 -5.28 -18.95 -12.18
CA ASP A 167 -6.72 -18.71 -12.38
C ASP A 167 -7.13 -17.25 -12.17
N HIS A 168 -6.60 -16.60 -11.14
CA HIS A 168 -6.89 -15.20 -10.81
C HIS A 168 -6.41 -14.16 -11.85
N PHE A 169 -5.70 -14.57 -12.91
CA PHE A 169 -5.40 -13.72 -14.07
C PHE A 169 -6.15 -14.10 -15.34
N LYS A 170 -6.76 -15.29 -15.43
CA LYS A 170 -7.32 -15.79 -16.68
C LYS A 170 -8.39 -14.85 -17.24
N LYS A 171 -9.31 -14.40 -16.39
CA LYS A 171 -10.39 -13.49 -16.82
C LYS A 171 -9.88 -12.12 -17.24
N ILE A 172 -8.89 -11.60 -16.51
CA ILE A 172 -8.19 -10.34 -16.84
C ILE A 172 -7.52 -10.41 -18.22
N LEU A 173 -6.85 -11.52 -18.52
CA LEU A 173 -6.14 -11.72 -19.78
C LEU A 173 -7.11 -11.94 -20.96
N ASP A 174 -8.19 -12.69 -20.74
CA ASP A 174 -9.26 -12.92 -21.73
C ASP A 174 -9.93 -11.62 -22.17
N VAL A 175 -10.29 -10.75 -21.22
CA VAL A 175 -10.90 -9.44 -21.50
C VAL A 175 -9.89 -8.44 -22.07
N GLY A 176 -8.62 -8.56 -21.65
CA GLY A 176 -7.54 -7.64 -21.97
C GLY A 176 -7.37 -6.52 -20.94
N ILE A 177 -6.11 -6.25 -20.59
CA ILE A 177 -5.71 -5.40 -19.44
C ILE A 177 -6.33 -4.01 -19.49
N ARG A 178 -6.30 -3.33 -20.64
CA ARG A 178 -6.86 -1.98 -20.78
C ARG A 178 -8.35 -1.94 -20.45
N LYS A 179 -9.12 -2.90 -20.96
CA LYS A 179 -10.56 -2.99 -20.70
C LYS A 179 -10.83 -3.31 -19.22
N ALA A 180 -10.07 -4.26 -18.66
CA ALA A 180 -10.15 -4.61 -17.25
C ALA A 180 -9.87 -3.40 -16.34
N VAL A 181 -8.76 -2.71 -16.55
CA VAL A 181 -8.38 -1.51 -15.78
C VAL A 181 -9.47 -0.43 -15.85
N ASN A 182 -10.02 -0.16 -17.04
CA ASN A 182 -11.08 0.83 -17.19
C ASN A 182 -12.35 0.44 -16.41
N ALA A 183 -12.75 -0.84 -16.47
CA ALA A 183 -13.88 -1.34 -15.71
C ALA A 183 -13.65 -1.21 -14.20
N TYR A 184 -12.45 -1.55 -13.71
CA TYR A 184 -12.13 -1.50 -12.30
C TYR A 184 -12.16 -0.09 -11.73
N VAL A 185 -11.61 0.88 -12.47
CA VAL A 185 -11.64 2.30 -12.04
C VAL A 185 -13.06 2.86 -12.01
N THR A 186 -13.96 2.32 -12.83
CA THR A 186 -15.35 2.77 -12.91
C THR A 186 -16.21 2.15 -11.81
N ASP A 187 -16.00 0.89 -11.46
CA ASP A 187 -16.79 0.15 -10.46
C ASP A 187 -15.91 -0.73 -9.58
N PHE A 188 -15.28 -0.10 -8.57
CA PHE A 188 -14.39 -0.83 -7.68
C PHE A 188 -15.09 -1.90 -6.85
N ASP A 189 -16.32 -1.65 -6.40
CA ASP A 189 -17.01 -2.53 -5.46
C ASP A 189 -17.46 -3.84 -6.11
N LEU A 190 -17.74 -3.81 -7.42
CA LEU A 190 -18.05 -5.00 -8.20
C LEU A 190 -16.84 -5.95 -8.33
N TYR A 191 -15.63 -5.41 -8.57
CA TYR A 191 -14.48 -6.23 -8.98
C TYR A 191 -13.42 -6.45 -7.90
N ALA A 192 -13.31 -5.56 -6.90
CA ALA A 192 -12.21 -5.62 -5.94
C ALA A 192 -12.26 -6.84 -4.99
N PHE A 193 -13.40 -7.53 -4.93
CA PHE A 193 -13.58 -8.71 -4.08
C PHE A 193 -13.89 -10.00 -4.85
N ASP A 194 -14.05 -9.89 -6.17
CA ASP A 194 -14.24 -11.04 -7.04
C ASP A 194 -12.89 -11.75 -7.27
N PRO A 195 -12.72 -13.03 -6.89
CA PRO A 195 -11.45 -13.76 -7.04
C PRO A 195 -10.86 -13.76 -8.47
N GLU A 196 -11.69 -13.65 -9.51
CA GLU A 196 -11.23 -13.62 -10.91
C GLU A 196 -10.66 -12.27 -11.35
N HIS A 197 -10.91 -11.22 -10.56
CA HIS A 197 -10.56 -9.83 -10.88
C HIS A 197 -9.71 -9.15 -9.79
N ALA A 198 -9.83 -9.61 -8.54
CA ALA A 198 -9.36 -8.92 -7.35
C ALA A 198 -7.83 -8.78 -7.30
N ILE A 199 -7.07 -9.68 -7.94
CA ILE A 199 -5.60 -9.58 -7.98
C ILE A 199 -5.14 -8.22 -8.53
N LEU A 200 -5.91 -7.61 -9.44
CA LEU A 200 -5.62 -6.31 -10.03
C LEU A 200 -6.60 -5.23 -9.56
N ALA A 201 -7.90 -5.53 -9.46
CA ALA A 201 -8.90 -4.56 -9.06
C ALA A 201 -8.69 -4.05 -7.62
N TYR A 202 -8.36 -4.93 -6.68
CA TYR A 202 -8.15 -4.56 -5.28
C TYR A 202 -6.92 -3.64 -5.07
N PRO A 203 -5.75 -3.91 -5.69
CA PRO A 203 -4.65 -2.96 -5.68
C PRO A 203 -4.98 -1.59 -6.27
N ILE A 204 -5.72 -1.53 -7.37
CA ILE A 204 -6.12 -0.24 -7.95
C ILE A 204 -7.01 0.52 -6.97
N LYS A 205 -8.05 -0.12 -6.43
CA LYS A 205 -8.94 0.47 -5.41
C LYS A 205 -8.14 1.01 -4.22
N SER A 206 -7.19 0.20 -3.71
CA SER A 206 -6.34 0.57 -2.58
C SER A 206 -5.50 1.81 -2.86
N LEU A 207 -4.98 1.94 -4.09
CA LEU A 207 -4.20 3.10 -4.48
C LEU A 207 -5.06 4.36 -4.61
N VAL A 208 -6.23 4.26 -5.25
CA VAL A 208 -7.14 5.40 -5.41
C VAL A 208 -7.55 5.94 -4.05
N ILE A 209 -8.00 5.07 -3.15
CA ILE A 209 -8.35 5.44 -1.77
C ILE A 209 -7.18 6.11 -1.05
N ALA A 210 -5.98 5.54 -1.15
CA ALA A 210 -4.81 6.10 -0.48
C ALA A 210 -4.47 7.50 -1.01
N TYR A 211 -4.53 7.69 -2.33
CA TYR A 211 -4.23 8.96 -2.98
C TYR A 211 -5.27 10.04 -2.67
N ASP A 212 -6.55 9.71 -2.73
CA ASP A 212 -7.64 10.63 -2.37
C ASP A 212 -7.54 11.06 -0.91
N LEU A 213 -7.24 10.10 -0.02
CA LEU A 213 -7.04 10.38 1.39
C LEU A 213 -5.84 11.31 1.62
N LEU A 214 -4.71 11.09 0.93
CA LEU A 214 -3.54 11.97 0.99
C LEU A 214 -3.90 13.41 0.58
N LYS A 215 -4.58 13.57 -0.56
CA LYS A 215 -5.05 14.88 -1.04
C LYS A 215 -5.97 15.56 -0.02
N SER A 216 -6.90 14.81 0.57
CA SER A 216 -7.84 15.33 1.58
C SER A 216 -7.15 15.85 2.85
N LYS A 217 -5.95 15.36 3.16
CA LYS A 217 -5.14 15.81 4.30
C LYS A 217 -4.06 16.83 3.93
N GLY A 218 -4.09 17.36 2.71
CA GLY A 218 -3.14 18.36 2.23
C GLY A 218 -1.77 17.80 1.85
N GLY A 219 -1.62 16.48 1.80
CA GLY A 219 -0.45 15.84 1.23
C GLY A 219 -0.46 15.98 -0.29
N GLN A 220 0.70 16.24 -0.87
CA GLN A 220 0.84 16.43 -2.31
C GLN A 220 2.20 15.96 -2.81
N TRP A 221 2.21 15.49 -4.06
CA TRP A 221 3.43 15.27 -4.81
C TRP A 221 3.86 16.54 -5.54
N SER A 222 5.15 16.61 -5.87
CA SER A 222 5.64 17.60 -6.81
C SER A 222 4.98 17.42 -8.18
N ASP A 223 4.91 18.49 -8.99
CA ASP A 223 4.33 18.38 -10.33
C ASP A 223 5.13 17.44 -11.24
N ASP A 224 6.44 17.30 -11.00
CA ASP A 224 7.29 16.37 -11.73
C ASP A 224 7.01 14.92 -11.34
N ASP A 225 6.78 14.64 -10.05
CA ASP A 225 6.37 13.31 -9.59
C ASP A 225 4.98 12.93 -10.13
N LYS A 226 4.01 13.86 -10.13
CA LYS A 226 2.68 13.62 -10.72
C LYS A 226 2.80 13.28 -12.20
N LYS A 227 3.57 14.06 -12.96
CA LYS A 227 3.80 13.81 -14.39
C LYS A 227 4.50 12.46 -14.61
N TYR A 228 5.52 12.15 -13.81
CA TYR A 228 6.25 10.89 -13.90
C TYR A 228 5.31 9.71 -13.66
N VAL A 229 4.60 9.69 -12.53
CA VAL A 229 3.66 8.62 -12.16
C VAL A 229 2.57 8.47 -13.22
N ALA A 230 1.95 9.57 -13.66
CA ALA A 230 0.90 9.54 -14.68
C ALA A 230 1.40 8.93 -16.01
N ASN A 231 2.66 9.19 -16.38
CA ASN A 231 3.30 8.63 -17.58
C ASN A 231 3.64 7.13 -17.47
N LEU A 232 3.64 6.54 -16.28
CA LEU A 232 3.83 5.09 -16.11
C LEU A 232 2.57 4.30 -16.51
N PHE A 233 1.39 4.92 -16.42
CA PHE A 233 0.10 4.31 -16.77
C PHE A 233 -0.18 4.44 -18.27
N LYS A 234 0.59 3.73 -19.09
CA LYS A 234 0.41 3.64 -20.54
C LYS A 234 0.66 2.22 -21.04
N ASP A 235 0.05 1.88 -22.16
CA ASP A 235 0.35 0.69 -22.96
C ASP A 235 0.68 1.09 -24.42
N ASP A 236 0.73 0.13 -25.33
CA ASP A 236 1.07 0.37 -26.75
C ASP A 236 0.03 1.23 -27.49
N ASN A 237 -1.20 1.32 -26.97
CA ASN A 237 -2.27 2.19 -27.44
C ASN A 237 -2.29 3.56 -26.74
N GLY A 238 -1.25 3.87 -25.96
CA GLY A 238 -1.08 5.15 -25.26
C GLY A 238 -1.54 5.11 -23.79
N ILE A 239 -1.98 6.25 -23.27
CA ILE A 239 -2.29 6.43 -21.84
C ILE A 239 -3.51 5.57 -21.43
N LEU A 240 -3.47 5.00 -20.24
CA LEU A 240 -4.62 4.41 -19.55
C LEU A 240 -5.44 5.53 -18.91
N THR A 241 -6.36 6.11 -19.67
CA THR A 241 -7.04 7.38 -19.35
C THR A 241 -7.69 7.39 -17.97
N GLU A 242 -8.36 6.32 -17.56
CA GLU A 242 -9.06 6.30 -16.27
C GLU A 242 -8.08 6.32 -15.08
N LEU A 243 -6.97 5.59 -15.14
CA LEU A 243 -5.92 5.69 -14.11
C LEU A 243 -5.21 7.04 -14.16
N HIS A 244 -4.96 7.59 -15.35
CA HIS A 244 -4.35 8.89 -15.47
C HIS A 244 -5.23 10.01 -14.84
N ARG A 245 -6.56 9.89 -14.91
CA ARG A 245 -7.48 10.85 -14.28
C ARG A 245 -7.38 10.85 -12.77
N VAL A 246 -7.15 9.70 -12.14
CA VAL A 246 -6.98 9.59 -10.68
C VAL A 246 -5.84 10.48 -10.17
N PHE A 247 -4.73 10.56 -10.90
CA PHE A 247 -3.53 11.31 -10.47
C PHE A 247 -3.48 12.77 -10.95
N ARG A 248 -4.56 13.30 -11.53
CA ARG A 248 -4.67 14.71 -11.92
C ARG A 248 -5.24 15.61 -10.82
#